data_AF-A0A5K1ARA8-F1
#
_entry.id   AF-A0A5K1ARA8-F1
#
_cell.length_a   1.000
_cell.length_b   1.000
_cell.length_c   1.000
_cell.angle_alpha   90.00
_cell.angle_beta   90.00
_cell.angle_gamma   90.00
#
_symmetry.space_group_name_H-M   'P 1'
#
loop_
_entity.id
_entity.type
_entity.pdbx_description
1 polymer ?
#
loop_
_entity_poly.entity_id
_entity_poly.type
_entity_poly.pdbx_seq_one_letter_code
_entity_poly.pdbx_strand_id
1 'polypeptide(L)' 'VNASAQFCGVAEMVGPVDFDKSVDYWQQDKWSGQFPVKWHIVKDVPNSLFRHIILENNDNKPVTNSRDTQE' A
#
# COMPACT_ATOMS: atom_id res chain seq x y z
N VAL A 1 6.17 -2.03 -2.85
CA VAL A 1 7.58 -2.14 -3.32
C VAL A 1 7.92 -0.88 -4.11
N ASN A 2 8.76 -0.02 -3.55
CA ASN A 2 9.09 1.26 -4.16
C ASN A 2 9.91 1.05 -5.45
N ALA A 3 9.70 1.93 -6.43
CA ALA A 3 10.40 1.91 -7.74
C ALA A 3 10.22 0.64 -8.60
N SER A 4 9.29 -0.26 -8.24
CA SER A 4 8.98 -1.46 -9.05
C SER A 4 8.21 -1.17 -10.35
N ALA A 5 7.65 0.03 -10.48
CA ALA A 5 6.77 0.43 -11.58
C ALA A 5 5.50 -0.43 -11.77
N GLN A 6 5.07 -1.14 -10.72
CA GLN A 6 3.87 -1.96 -10.70
C GLN A 6 3.17 -1.93 -9.35
N PHE A 7 1.87 -2.22 -9.35
CA PHE A 7 1.16 -2.67 -8.16
C PHE A 7 1.33 -4.18 -8.02
N CYS A 8 1.47 -4.69 -6.80
CA CYS A 8 1.67 -6.13 -6.54
C CYS A 8 0.41 -6.85 -6.00
N GLY A 9 -0.65 -6.12 -5.65
CA GLY A 9 -1.87 -6.72 -5.14
C GLY A 9 -2.78 -5.75 -4.42
N VAL A 10 -3.84 -6.30 -3.84
CA VAL A 10 -4.86 -5.60 -3.05
C VAL A 10 -5.19 -6.44 -1.82
N ALA A 11 -5.24 -5.79 -0.66
CA ALA A 11 -5.65 -6.39 0.59
C ALA A 11 -6.68 -5.49 1.30
N GLU A 12 -7.56 -6.12 2.07
CA GLU A 12 -8.56 -5.46 2.93
C GLU A 12 -8.03 -5.41 4.36
N MET A 13 -8.11 -4.24 4.99
CA MET A 13 -7.92 -4.11 6.43
C MET A 13 -9.16 -4.67 7.14
N VAL A 14 -9.01 -5.76 7.90
CA VAL A 14 -10.15 -6.49 8.50
C VAL A 14 -10.27 -6.29 10.01
N GLY A 15 -9.49 -5.37 10.59
CA GLY A 15 -9.51 -5.08 12.01
C GLY A 15 -8.67 -3.85 12.38
N PRO A 16 -8.76 -3.38 13.63
CA PRO A 16 -8.03 -2.21 14.09
C PRO A 16 -6.52 -2.46 14.20
N VAL A 17 -5.77 -1.37 14.32
CA VAL A 17 -4.33 -1.41 14.62
C VAL A 17 -4.12 -1.71 16.11
N ASP A 18 -3.26 -2.68 16.38
CA ASP A 18 -2.69 -2.96 17.69
C ASP A 18 -1.27 -2.38 17.71
N PHE A 19 -1.05 -1.30 18.45
CA PHE A 19 0.24 -0.61 18.52
C PHE A 19 1.25 -1.27 19.46
N ASP A 20 0.76 -2.06 20.42
CA ASP A 20 1.60 -2.73 21.43
C ASP A 20 2.23 -4.01 20.89
N LYS A 21 1.64 -4.56 19.82
CA LYS A 21 2.13 -5.78 19.18
C LYS A 21 3.12 -5.47 18.06
N SER A 22 4.41 -5.47 18.40
CA SER A 22 5.48 -5.51 17.41
C SER A 22 5.69 -6.93 16.89
N VAL A 23 6.14 -7.06 15.64
CA VAL A 23 6.45 -8.33 14.98
C VAL A 23 7.87 -8.30 14.44
N ASP A 24 8.52 -9.45 14.44
CA ASP A 24 9.95 -9.61 14.11
C ASP A 24 10.22 -9.69 12.60
N TYR A 25 9.20 -9.88 11.78
CA TYR A 25 9.31 -9.96 10.33
C TYR A 25 9.20 -8.61 9.61
N TRP A 26 9.08 -7.49 10.34
CA TRP A 26 9.21 -6.16 9.75
C TRP A 26 10.65 -5.92 9.26
N GLN A 27 10.79 -5.29 8.10
CA GLN A 27 12.13 -5.06 7.51
C GLN A 27 12.94 -4.01 8.29
N GLN A 28 12.28 -3.05 8.94
CA GLN A 28 12.93 -1.97 9.68
C GLN A 28 12.51 -2.04 11.15
N ASP A 29 13.49 -2.06 12.05
CA ASP A 29 13.26 -2.13 13.51
C ASP A 29 12.42 -0.97 14.07
N LYS A 30 12.32 0.13 13.32
CA LYS A 30 11.49 1.28 13.68
C LYS A 30 9.99 1.04 13.51
N TRP A 31 9.59 -0.03 12.82
CA TRP A 31 8.18 -0.36 12.60
C TRP A 31 7.65 -1.14 13.80
N SER A 32 6.61 -0.61 14.42
CA SER A 32 5.89 -1.26 15.52
C SER A 32 4.39 -1.31 15.22
N GLY A 33 3.70 -2.19 15.95
CA GLY A 33 2.30 -2.44 15.75
C GLY A 33 1.99 -3.34 14.55
N GLN A 34 0.73 -3.76 14.47
CA GLN A 34 0.19 -4.53 13.36
C GLN A 34 -1.34 -4.41 13.29
N PHE A 35 -1.91 -4.70 12.13
CA PHE A 35 -3.34 -4.91 11.94
C PHE A 35 -3.57 -6.11 11.02
N PRO A 36 -4.68 -6.86 11.20
CA PRO A 36 -4.97 -7.99 10.34
C PRO A 36 -5.41 -7.52 8.95
N VAL A 37 -4.91 -8.19 7.92
CA VAL A 37 -5.31 -7.98 6.53
C VAL A 37 -5.76 -9.28 5.88
N LYS A 38 -6.64 -9.17 4.89
CA LYS A 38 -7.04 -10.26 4.01
C LYS A 38 -6.64 -9.92 2.58
N TRP A 39 -5.75 -10.72 1.99
CA TRP A 39 -5.39 -10.58 0.58
C TRP A 39 -6.55 -11.00 -0.32
N HIS A 40 -6.89 -10.15 -1.29
CA HIS A 40 -7.89 -10.44 -2.33
C HIS A 40 -7.25 -10.69 -3.68
N ILE A 41 -6.19 -9.94 -4.00
CA ILE A 41 -5.46 -10.04 -5.26
C ILE A 41 -3.96 -10.07 -4.92
N VAL A 42 -3.25 -11.06 -5.46
CA VAL A 42 -1.78 -11.14 -5.41
C VAL A 42 -1.32 -11.30 -6.85
N LYS A 43 -1.00 -10.18 -7.50
CA LYS A 43 -0.66 -10.12 -8.92
C LYS A 43 0.09 -8.83 -9.24
N ASP A 44 1.16 -8.96 -10.01
CA ASP A 44 1.86 -7.81 -10.58
C ASP A 44 1.07 -7.19 -11.74
N VAL A 45 0.81 -5.88 -11.64
CA VAL A 45 0.09 -5.10 -12.64
C VAL A 45 0.85 -3.81 -12.95
N PRO A 46 1.31 -3.60 -14.20
CA PRO A 46 2.12 -2.44 -14.57
C PRO A 46 1.42 -1.10 -14.34
N ASN A 47 2.18 -0.09 -13.89
CA ASN A 47 1.68 1.27 -13.69
C ASN A 47 1.13 1.93 -14.96
N SER A 48 1.58 1.52 -16.15
CA SER A 48 1.06 2.02 -17.42
C SER A 48 -0.45 1.83 -17.56
N LEU A 49 -1.01 0.80 -16.93
CA LEU A 49 -2.45 0.53 -16.96
C LEU A 49 -3.26 1.46 -16.06
N PHE A 50 -2.65 2.13 -15.09
CA PHE A 50 -3.35 2.99 -14.12
C PHE A 50 -2.95 4.46 -14.15
N ARG A 51 -1.85 4.82 -14.85
CA ARG A 51 -1.32 6.20 -14.90
C ARG A 51 -2.33 7.26 -15.37
N HIS A 52 -3.35 6.85 -16.12
CA HIS A 52 -4.40 7.74 -16.61
C HIS A 52 -5.44 8.12 -15.53
N ILE A 53 -5.44 7.44 -14.38
CA ILE A 53 -6.31 7.74 -13.24
C ILE A 53 -5.68 8.88 -12.44
N ILE A 54 -6.38 10.01 -12.37
CA ILE A 54 -5.92 11.25 -11.74
C ILE A 54 -6.62 11.44 -10.40
N LEU A 55 -5.86 11.86 -9.39
CA LEU A 55 -6.34 12.09 -8.04
C LEU A 55 -6.50 13.59 -7.76
N GLU A 56 -7.73 14.08 -7.71
CA GLU A 56 -8.04 15.49 -7.44
C GLU A 56 -7.54 15.95 -6.06
N ASN A 57 -7.59 15.05 -5.06
CA ASN A 57 -7.11 15.29 -3.70
C ASN A 57 -5.58 15.23 -3.54
N ASN A 58 -4.83 14.99 -4.62
CA ASN A 58 -3.36 14.91 -4.61
C ASN A 58 -2.75 15.75 -5.75
N ASP A 59 -3.11 17.03 -5.82
CA ASP A 59 -2.63 18.00 -6.82
C ASP A 59 -2.83 17.52 -8.27
N ASN A 60 -3.89 16.75 -8.55
CA ASN A 60 -4.12 16.13 -9.86
C ASN A 60 -2.95 15.26 -10.34
N LYS A 61 -2.20 14.63 -9.43
CA LYS A 61 -1.17 13.65 -9.78
C LYS A 61 -1.81 12.31 -10.17
N PRO A 62 -1.15 11.52 -11.04
CA PRO A 62 -1.53 10.15 -11.30
C PRO A 62 -1.55 9.30 -10.03
N VAL A 63 -2.47 8.33 -9.93
CA VAL A 63 -2.52 7.35 -8.82
C VAL A 63 -1.20 6.58 -8.65
N THR A 64 -0.44 6.40 -9.74
CA THR A 64 0.87 5.73 -9.72
C THR A 64 1.97 6.54 -9.03
N ASN A 65 1.70 7.80 -8.69
CA ASN A 65 2.64 8.74 -8.05
C ASN A 65 2.24 9.05 -6.60
N SER A 66 1.31 8.29 -6.03
CA SER A 66 0.91 8.39 -4.64
C SER A 66 2.02 7.97 -3.67
N ARG A 67 2.02 8.58 -2.48
CA ARG A 67 2.85 8.14 -1.35
C ARG A 67 2.11 7.08 -0.53
N ASP A 68 2.83 6.45 0.38
CA ASP A 68 2.23 5.50 1.33
C ASP A 68 1.05 6.15 2.05
N THR A 69 -0.03 5.38 2.24
CA THR A 69 -1.32 5.79 2.83
C THR A 69 -2.05 6.96 2.14
N GLN A 70 -1.82 7.23 0.85
CA GLN A 70 -2.71 8.11 0.08
C GLN A 70 -4.10 7.50 -0.01
N GLU A 71 -5.13 8.28 0.34
CA GLU A 71 -6.54 7.96 0.11
C GLU A 71 -7.01 8.31 -1.30
#